data_AF-A0A920TW84-F1
#
_entry.id   AF-A0A920TW84-F1
#
_cell.length_a   1.000
_cell.length_b   1.000
_cell.length_c   1.000
_cell.angle_alpha   90.00
_cell.angle_beta   90.00
_cell.angle_gamma   90.00
#
_symmetry.space_group_name_H-M   'P 1'
#
loop_
_entity.id
_entity.type
_entity.pdbx_description
1 polymer ?
#
loop_
_entity_poly.entity_id
_entity_poly.type
_entity_poly.pdbx_seq_one_letter_code
_entity_poly.pdbx_strand_id
1 'polypeptide(L)' 'MLMQIPIKLERAMYVEGGADAQLYINTGKEEHEFIGSYSTGLREHDQNTFSHPIPNVLGLIRVKQQ' A
#
# COMPACT_ATOMS: atom_id res chain seq x y z
N MET A 1 8.86 8.52 -15.40
CA MET A 1 9.69 8.15 -14.21
C MET A 1 9.08 8.80 -12.98
N LEU A 2 9.16 8.17 -11.80
CA LEU A 2 8.44 8.60 -10.57
C LEU A 2 8.62 10.07 -10.19
N MET A 3 9.73 10.72 -10.55
CA MET A 3 9.97 12.15 -10.27
C MET A 3 9.22 13.13 -11.19
N GLN A 4 8.53 12.63 -12.23
CA GLN A 4 7.81 13.46 -13.21
C GLN A 4 6.31 13.59 -12.89
N ILE A 5 5.83 12.93 -11.83
CA ILE A 5 4.44 13.04 -11.40
C ILE A 5 4.18 14.42 -10.77
N PRO A 6 3.00 15.03 -10.96
CA PRO A 6 2.72 16.41 -10.60
C PRO A 6 2.44 16.61 -9.09
N ILE A 7 3.18 15.93 -8.21
CA ILE A 7 2.97 15.97 -6.74
C ILE A 7 4.18 16.45 -5.94
N LYS A 8 5.12 17.21 -6.53
CA LYS A 8 6.31 17.77 -5.82
C LYS A 8 7.02 16.73 -4.93
N LEU A 9 7.24 15.53 -5.47
CA LEU A 9 7.90 14.44 -4.75
C LEU A 9 9.36 14.83 -4.45
N GLU A 10 9.72 14.99 -3.17
CA GLU A 10 11.10 15.33 -2.77
C GLU A 10 11.98 14.10 -2.58
N ARG A 11 11.40 13.02 -2.05
CA ARG A 11 12.10 11.76 -1.75
C ARG A 11 11.18 10.59 -2.01
N ALA A 12 11.77 9.47 -2.41
CA ALA A 12 11.10 8.20 -2.58
C ALA A 12 11.98 7.08 -2.01
N MET A 13 11.34 6.06 -1.48
CA MET A 13 11.96 4.83 -1.03
C MET A 13 11.28 3.66 -1.73
N TYR A 14 12.07 2.67 -2.16
CA TYR A 14 11.53 1.40 -2.62
C TYR A 14 11.25 0.51 -1.42
N VAL A 15 10.06 -0.09 -1.39
CA VAL A 15 9.60 -1.02 -0.35
C VAL A 15 9.03 -2.28 -1.02
N GLU A 16 8.69 -3.28 -0.21
CA GLU A 16 8.10 -4.53 -0.67
C GLU A 16 6.84 -4.30 -1.52
N GLY A 17 6.72 -5.09 -2.59
CA GLY A 17 5.66 -4.97 -3.60
C GLY A 17 5.03 -6.32 -3.94
N GLY A 18 4.28 -6.39 -5.04
CA GLY A 18 3.66 -7.64 -5.50
C GLY A 18 2.55 -8.12 -4.56
N ALA A 19 2.46 -9.43 -4.33
CA ALA A 19 1.43 -10.04 -3.48
C ALA A 19 1.55 -9.64 -2.00
N ASP A 20 2.71 -9.14 -1.58
CA ASP A 20 2.97 -8.69 -0.21
C ASP A 20 2.67 -7.20 0.01
N ALA A 21 2.38 -6.45 -1.07
CA ALA A 21 1.95 -5.06 -0.93
C ALA A 21 0.57 -5.01 -0.25
N GLN A 22 0.43 -4.19 0.79
CA GLN A 22 -0.84 -4.08 1.52
C GLN A 22 -1.13 -2.62 1.87
N LEU A 23 -2.40 -2.23 1.83
CA LEU A 23 -2.90 -0.94 2.30
C LEU A 23 -4.11 -1.18 3.21
N TYR A 24 -3.98 -0.73 4.46
CA TYR A 24 -5.04 -0.80 5.45
C TYR A 24 -5.52 0.61 5.80
N ILE A 25 -6.84 0.83 5.79
CA ILE A 25 -7.48 2.10 6.11
C ILE A 25 -8.54 1.87 7.17
N ASN A 26 -8.39 2.54 8.32
CA ASN A 26 -9.41 2.58 9.36
C ASN A 26 -9.67 4.03 9.78
N THR A 27 -10.91 4.48 9.59
CA THR A 27 -11.34 5.84 9.94
C THR A 27 -12.18 5.90 11.22
N GLY A 28 -12.38 4.76 11.89
CA GLY A 28 -13.33 4.57 12.99
C GLY A 28 -14.80 4.43 12.53
N LYS A 29 -15.12 4.77 11.28
CA LYS A 29 -16.44 4.56 10.66
C LYS A 29 -16.42 3.49 9.58
N GLU A 30 -15.30 3.42 8.87
CA GLU A 30 -15.08 2.52 7.77
C GLU A 30 -13.72 1.84 7.94
N GLU A 31 -13.69 0.58 7.52
CA GLU A 31 -12.52 -0.27 7.51
C GLU A 31 -12.38 -0.90 6.13
N HIS A 32 -11.21 -0.73 5.54
CA HIS A 32 -10.89 -1.25 4.22
C HIS A 32 -9.49 -1.88 4.24
N GLU A 33 -9.38 -3.05 3.64
CA GLU A 33 -8.13 -3.77 3.47
C GLU A 33 -7.93 -4.04 1.98
N PHE A 34 -6.78 -3.64 1.47
CA PHE A 34 -6.40 -3.82 0.08
C PHE A 34 -5.09 -4.60 0.02
N ILE A 35 -5.06 -5.65 -0.79
CA ILE A 35 -3.91 -6.51 -0.97
C ILE A 35 -3.45 -6.36 -2.42
N GLY A 36 -2.13 -6.32 -2.62
CA GLY A 36 -1.51 -6.22 -3.93
C GLY A 36 -1.85 -7.44 -4.77
N SER A 37 -2.22 -7.19 -6.02
CA SER A 37 -2.29 -8.22 -7.05
C SER A 37 -0.96 -8.24 -7.82
N TYR A 38 -0.56 -9.44 -8.25
CA TYR A 38 0.58 -9.62 -9.14
C TYR A 38 0.12 -10.43 -10.36
N SER A 39 0.09 -9.79 -11.52
CA SER A 39 -0.22 -10.44 -12.80
C SER A 39 1.05 -10.57 -13.64
N THR A 40 1.63 -11.77 -13.70
CA THR A 40 2.65 -12.10 -14.71
C THR A 40 1.98 -12.43 -16.04
N GLY A 41 1.20 -11.53 -16.64
CA GLY A 41 0.72 -11.57 -18.04
C GLY A 41 0.05 -12.85 -18.59
N LEU A 42 -0.08 -13.92 -17.81
CA LEU A 42 -0.47 -15.27 -18.21
C LEU A 42 -1.41 -15.93 -17.17
N ARG A 43 -1.60 -15.30 -16.01
CA ARG A 43 -2.47 -15.76 -14.92
C ARG A 43 -2.79 -14.58 -14.01
N GLU A 44 -4.02 -14.08 -14.11
CA GLU A 44 -4.54 -13.10 -13.16
C GLU A 44 -4.98 -13.87 -11.91
N HIS A 45 -4.21 -13.76 -10.84
CA HIS A 45 -4.57 -14.34 -9.56
C HIS A 45 -5.07 -13.23 -8.63
N ASP A 46 -6.20 -12.63 -9.02
CA ASP A 46 -6.96 -11.65 -8.22
C ASP A 46 -7.71 -12.29 -7.04
N GLN A 47 -7.40 -13.56 -6.73
CA GLN A 47 -7.96 -14.31 -5.60
C GLN A 47 -7.10 -14.21 -4.35
N ASN A 48 -6.20 -13.23 -4.26
CA ASN A 48 -5.44 -13.03 -3.04
C ASN A 48 -6.37 -12.43 -1.96
N THR A 49 -7.04 -13.31 -1.23
CA THR A 49 -7.96 -12.95 -0.14
C THR A 49 -7.29 -12.99 1.23
N PHE A 50 -5.99 -13.28 1.27
CA PHE A 50 -5.24 -13.46 2.50
C PHE A 50 -4.14 -12.41 2.64
N SER A 51 -4.28 -11.52 3.63
CA SER A 51 -3.21 -10.61 4.02
C SER A 51 -2.16 -11.38 4.84
N HIS A 52 -0.95 -11.46 4.29
CA HIS A 52 0.16 -12.06 5.01
C HIS A 52 0.58 -11.16 6.18
N PRO A 53 0.90 -11.72 7.36
CA PRO A 53 1.51 -10.95 8.43
C PRO A 53 2.82 -10.29 7.96
N ILE A 54 2.89 -8.97 8.02
CA ILE A 54 4.07 -8.18 7.60
C ILE A 54 4.83 -7.71 8.85
N PRO A 55 6.17 -7.88 8.91
CA PRO A 55 6.93 -7.57 10.12
C PRO A 55 7.02 -6.08 10.44
N ASN A 56 6.88 -5.19 9.44
CA ASN A 56 7.02 -3.74 9.59
C ASN A 56 5.93 -3.01 8.79
N VAL A 57 5.46 -1.86 9.30
CA VAL A 57 4.44 -1.05 8.63
C VAL A 57 4.79 0.44 8.66
N LEU A 58 4.39 1.17 7.61
CA LEU A 58 4.43 2.63 7.58
C LEU A 58 3.07 3.19 8.00
N GLY A 59 3.00 3.71 9.23
CA GLY A 59 1.77 4.30 9.79
C GLY A 59 1.64 5.80 9.49
N LEU A 60 0.41 6.24 9.28
CA LEU A 60 0.06 7.67 9.21
C LEU A 60 -0.74 8.05 10.46
N ILE A 61 -0.28 9.08 11.18
CA ILE A 61 -1.01 9.65 12.30
C ILE A 61 -1.34 11.12 12.02
N ARG A 62 -2.53 11.56 12.45
CA ARG A 62 -2.87 12.98 12.43
C ARG A 62 -2.14 13.68 13.56
N VAL A 63 -1.23 14.59 13.21
CA VAL A 63 -0.62 15.50 14.17
C VAL A 63 -1.61 16.63 14.46
N LYS A 64 -1.92 16.89 15.73
CA LYS A 64 -2.65 18.11 16.12
C LYS A 64 -1.70 19.29 15.99
N GLN A 65 -2.07 20.30 15.20
CA GLN A 65 -1.36 21.57 15.23
C GLN A 65 -1.66 22.25 16.57
N GLN A 66 -0.60 22.71 17.23
CA GLN A 66 -0.69 23.51 18.46
C GLN A 66 -1.00 24.96 18.10
#